data_AF-A0A2A9FLU9-F1
#
_entry.id   AF-A0A2A9FLU9-F1
#
_cell.length_a   1.000
_cell.length_b   1.000
_cell.length_c   1.000
_cell.angle_alpha   90.00
_cell.angle_beta   90.00
_cell.angle_gamma   90.00
#
_symmetry.space_group_name_H-M   'P 1'
#
loop_
_entity.id
_entity.type
_entity.pdbx_description
1 polymer ?
#
loop_
_entity_poly.entity_id
_entity_poly.type
_entity_poly.pdbx_seq_one_letter_code
_entity_poly.pdbx_strand_id
1 'polypeptide(L)'
;MLSVISYPVFALSVLLALTLSIAPVPSGWLEFRPEWLALMVFYWTVRAPAQFGVFLAAALGLLLDVLESTPLGVNAMAMAVVAFLVLTIHQRLRMYPLPQQCAIVFLLLGINQMLVHVIKQSLGADNTGFGYLWPALTSAVVWPFLSLVLDNINRRLG
;
A
#
# COMPACT_ATOMS: atom_id res chain seq x y z
N MET A 1 -21.26 -8.99 12.17
CA MET A 1 -20.25 -8.55 13.16
C MET A 1 -19.58 -7.30 12.61
N LEU A 2 -20.03 -6.13 13.05
CA LEU A 2 -19.40 -4.85 12.71
C LEU A 2 -18.00 -4.88 13.34
N SER A 3 -16.96 -5.05 12.53
CA SER A 3 -15.58 -4.93 13.02
C SER A 3 -15.45 -3.53 13.59
N VAL A 4 -15.30 -3.40 14.91
CA VAL A 4 -15.05 -2.12 15.58
C VAL A 4 -13.78 -1.54 14.96
N ILE A 5 -13.91 -0.44 14.23
CA ILE A 5 -12.79 0.19 13.56
C ILE A 5 -12.03 1.00 14.61
N SER A 6 -10.83 0.55 14.91
CA SER A 6 -9.94 1.28 15.80
C SER A 6 -9.22 2.36 14.99
N TYR A 7 -9.81 3.55 14.89
CA TYR A 7 -9.15 4.75 14.38
C TYR A 7 -7.72 4.98 14.92
N PRO A 8 -7.39 4.72 16.21
CA PRO A 8 -6.02 4.85 16.68
C PRO A 8 -5.07 3.83 16.02
N VAL A 9 -5.52 2.60 15.78
CA VAL A 9 -4.70 1.57 15.11
C VAL A 9 -4.46 1.97 13.66
N PHE A 10 -5.48 2.52 12.99
CA PHE A 10 -5.31 3.08 11.65
C PHE A 10 -4.25 4.18 11.63
N ALA A 11 -4.40 5.22 12.45
CA ALA A 11 -3.48 6.34 12.48
C ALA A 11 -2.04 5.89 12.79
N LEU A 12 -1.87 5.00 13.78
CA LEU A 12 -0.55 4.50 14.17
C LEU A 12 0.07 3.60 13.09
N SER A 13 -0.72 2.76 12.42
CA SER A 13 -0.25 1.91 11.31
C SER A 13 0.18 2.73 10.09
N VAL A 14 -0.57 3.79 9.75
CA VAL A 14 -0.23 4.70 8.65
C VAL A 14 1.01 5.53 8.99
N LEU A 15 1.10 6.06 10.21
CA LEU A 15 2.29 6.79 10.67
C LEU A 15 3.53 5.89 10.60
N LEU A 16 3.44 4.64 11.07
CA LEU A 16 4.53 3.67 10.92
C LEU A 16 4.86 3.37 9.45
N ALA A 17 3.86 3.21 8.60
CA ALA A 17 4.10 2.98 7.18
C ALA A 17 4.84 4.16 6.53
N LEU A 18 4.43 5.40 6.84
CA LEU A 18 5.08 6.60 6.32
C LEU A 18 6.52 6.74 6.83
N THR A 19 6.79 6.45 8.11
CA THR A 19 8.17 6.48 8.63
C THR A 19 9.04 5.40 8.01
N LEU A 20 8.53 4.19 7.81
CA LEU A 20 9.24 3.13 7.09
C LEU A 20 9.45 3.48 5.61
N SER A 21 8.53 4.25 5.01
CA SER A 21 8.63 4.83 3.67
C SER A 21 9.61 6.00 3.54
N ILE A 22 10.25 6.47 4.62
CA ILE A 22 11.42 7.37 4.55
C ILE A 22 12.66 6.84 5.30
N ALA A 23 12.54 5.69 5.96
CA ALA A 23 13.64 5.09 6.71
C ALA A 23 14.88 4.86 5.81
N PRO A 24 16.09 5.22 6.28
CA PRO A 24 17.31 5.02 5.53
C PRO A 24 17.60 3.51 5.42
N VAL A 25 17.54 2.99 4.21
CA VAL A 25 17.87 1.60 3.89
C VAL A 25 19.27 1.58 3.25
N PRO A 26 20.13 0.60 3.56
CA PRO A 26 21.42 0.44 2.87
C PRO A 26 21.23 0.38 1.34
N SER A 27 22.18 0.92 0.58
CA SER A 27 22.07 1.08 -0.88
C SER A 27 21.75 -0.21 -1.64
N GLY A 28 22.25 -1.36 -1.19
CA GLY A 28 21.95 -2.67 -1.80
C GLY A 28 20.53 -3.21 -1.54
N TRP A 29 19.80 -2.62 -0.59
CA TRP A 29 18.45 -3.05 -0.18
C TRP A 29 17.35 -2.07 -0.60
N LEU A 30 17.72 -0.93 -1.19
CA LEU A 30 16.77 0.11 -1.60
C LEU A 30 15.75 -0.40 -2.62
N GLU A 31 16.18 -1.24 -3.57
CA GLU A 31 15.29 -1.81 -4.59
C GLU A 31 14.28 -2.81 -4.01
N PHE A 32 14.61 -3.44 -2.87
CA PHE A 32 13.76 -4.42 -2.21
C PHE A 32 12.79 -3.79 -1.19
N ARG A 33 12.77 -2.46 -1.10
CA ARG A 33 11.94 -1.75 -0.14
C ARG A 33 10.45 -2.03 -0.39
N PRO A 34 9.70 -2.55 0.59
CA PRO A 34 8.26 -2.71 0.44
C PRO A 34 7.52 -1.38 0.35
N GLU A 35 6.38 -1.39 -0.33
CA GLU A 35 5.41 -0.31 -0.42
C GLU A 35 4.53 -0.29 0.84
N TRP A 36 5.11 0.16 1.96
CA TRP A 36 4.45 0.13 3.27
C TRP A 36 3.11 0.85 3.28
N LEU A 37 3.04 2.04 2.66
CA LEU A 37 1.80 2.80 2.59
C LEU A 37 0.74 2.10 1.75
N ALA A 38 1.12 1.50 0.61
CA ALA A 38 0.20 0.78 -0.25
C ALA A 38 -0.35 -0.47 0.44
N LEU A 39 0.47 -1.16 1.25
CA LEU A 39 0.03 -2.28 2.09
C LEU A 39 -1.02 -1.82 3.12
N MET A 40 -0.82 -0.66 3.76
CA MET A 40 -1.82 -0.12 4.69
C MET A 40 -3.11 0.27 3.97
N VAL A 41 -3.01 0.95 2.83
CA VAL A 41 -4.17 1.30 2.01
C VAL A 41 -4.94 0.03 1.61
N PHE A 42 -4.25 -1.00 1.13
CA PHE A 42 -4.86 -2.27 0.78
C PHE A 42 -5.58 -2.90 1.99
N TYR A 43 -4.89 -3.02 3.14
CA TYR A 43 -5.45 -3.61 4.35
C TYR A 43 -6.72 -2.89 4.83
N TRP A 44 -6.65 -1.58 5.01
CA TRP A 44 -7.74 -0.79 5.56
C TRP A 44 -8.93 -0.70 4.61
N THR A 45 -8.66 -0.66 3.30
CA THR A 45 -9.72 -0.69 2.27
C THR A 45 -10.46 -2.03 2.25
N VAL A 46 -9.75 -3.17 2.40
CA VAL A 46 -10.39 -4.50 2.50
C VAL A 46 -11.21 -4.62 3.79
N ARG A 47 -10.66 -4.16 4.91
CA ARG A 47 -11.26 -4.33 6.24
C ARG A 47 -12.46 -3.41 6.47
N ALA A 48 -12.38 -2.17 6.00
CA ALA A 48 -13.35 -1.11 6.28
C ALA A 48 -13.65 -0.26 5.03
N PRO A 49 -14.22 -0.86 3.98
CA PRO A 49 -14.45 -0.22 2.68
C PRO A 49 -15.40 1.00 2.76
N ALA A 50 -16.29 1.05 3.75
CA ALA A 50 -17.22 2.16 3.94
C ALA A 50 -16.55 3.43 4.52
N GLN A 51 -15.41 3.29 5.19
CA GLN A 51 -14.69 4.40 5.83
C GLN A 51 -13.39 4.75 5.08
N PHE A 52 -12.72 3.74 4.52
CA PHE A 52 -11.49 3.90 3.75
C PHE A 52 -11.82 3.81 2.26
N GLY A 53 -11.99 4.98 1.67
CA GLY A 53 -12.29 5.14 0.25
C GLY A 53 -11.11 5.63 -0.58
N VAL A 54 -11.36 5.81 -1.88
CA VAL A 54 -10.40 6.32 -2.86
C VAL A 54 -9.80 7.68 -2.46
N PHE A 55 -10.63 8.60 -1.94
CA PHE A 55 -10.19 9.93 -1.52
C PHE A 55 -9.15 9.89 -0.40
N LEU A 56 -9.35 9.02 0.60
CA LEU A 56 -8.42 8.90 1.72
C LEU A 56 -7.11 8.26 1.28
N ALA A 57 -7.16 7.24 0.41
CA ALA A 57 -5.96 6.68 -0.21
C ALA A 57 -5.18 7.71 -1.04
N ALA A 58 -5.88 8.53 -1.83
CA ALA A 58 -5.28 9.61 -2.60
C ALA A 58 -4.62 10.67 -1.70
N ALA A 59 -5.29 11.06 -0.61
CA ALA A 59 -4.74 12.00 0.37
C ALA A 59 -3.46 11.47 1.05
N LEU A 60 -3.44 10.17 1.38
CA LEU A 60 -2.23 9.52 1.89
C LEU A 60 -1.12 9.48 0.83
N GLY A 61 -1.45 9.23 -0.43
CA GLY A 61 -0.49 9.29 -1.54
C GLY A 61 0.08 10.70 -1.75
N LEU A 62 -0.73 11.75 -1.62
CA LEU A 62 -0.23 13.14 -1.64
C LEU A 62 0.74 13.42 -0.49
N LEU A 63 0.46 12.88 0.69
CA LEU A 63 1.36 13.00 1.83
C LEU A 63 2.68 12.27 1.56
N LEU A 64 2.62 11.08 0.95
CA LEU A 64 3.82 10.36 0.51
C LEU A 64 4.61 11.16 -0.53
N ASP A 65 3.94 11.83 -1.46
CA ASP A 65 4.62 12.67 -2.47
C ASP A 65 5.46 13.77 -1.81
N VAL A 66 4.92 14.42 -0.77
CA VAL A 66 5.64 15.44 0.01
C VAL A 66 6.83 14.83 0.76
N LEU A 67 6.66 13.63 1.33
CA LEU A 67 7.71 12.95 2.11
C LEU A 67 8.88 12.48 1.24
N GLU A 68 8.60 11.93 0.07
CA GLU A 68 9.62 11.39 -0.85
C GLU A 68 10.18 12.47 -1.79
N SER A 69 9.72 13.72 -1.68
CA SER A 69 10.04 14.80 -2.61
C SER A 69 9.73 14.43 -4.08
N THR A 70 8.71 13.60 -4.30
CA THR A 70 8.24 13.25 -5.64
C THR A 70 7.29 14.31 -6.17
N PRO A 71 7.10 14.42 -7.49
CA PRO A 71 6.10 15.32 -8.05
C PRO A 71 4.73 15.07 -7.43
N LEU A 72 4.06 16.14 -6.99
CA LEU A 72 2.77 16.06 -6.34
C LEU A 72 1.75 15.38 -7.25
N GLY A 73 1.06 14.36 -6.74
CA GLY A 73 -0.01 13.67 -7.44
C GLY A 73 0.38 12.31 -8.02
N VAL A 74 1.67 11.98 -8.10
CA VAL A 74 2.13 10.70 -8.66
C VAL A 74 1.69 9.54 -7.79
N ASN A 75 2.09 9.54 -6.51
CA ASN A 75 1.66 8.51 -5.57
C ASN A 75 0.17 8.64 -5.24
N ALA A 76 -0.38 9.85 -5.24
CA ALA A 76 -1.81 10.07 -5.03
C ALA A 76 -2.68 9.33 -6.07
N MET A 77 -2.37 9.48 -7.36
CA MET A 77 -3.10 8.80 -8.43
C MET A 77 -2.92 7.28 -8.34
N ALA A 78 -1.70 6.81 -8.08
CA ALA A 78 -1.43 5.38 -7.98
C ALA A 78 -2.20 4.74 -6.80
N MET A 79 -2.18 5.36 -5.62
CA MET A 79 -2.94 4.93 -4.45
C MET A 79 -4.45 4.97 -4.67
N ALA A 80 -4.95 5.99 -5.39
CA ALA A 80 -6.37 6.08 -5.74
C ALA A 80 -6.81 4.90 -6.61
N VAL A 81 -6.02 4.54 -7.62
CA VAL A 81 -6.31 3.40 -8.49
C VAL A 81 -6.28 2.09 -7.70
N VAL A 82 -5.28 1.89 -6.84
CA VAL A 82 -5.21 0.70 -5.97
C VAL A 82 -6.46 0.61 -5.10
N ALA A 83 -6.81 1.67 -4.38
CA ALA A 83 -7.99 1.68 -3.51
C ALA A 83 -9.28 1.40 -4.30
N PHE A 84 -9.44 2.00 -5.48
CA PHE A 84 -10.60 1.75 -6.34
C PHE A 84 -10.71 0.28 -6.76
N LEU A 85 -9.59 -0.33 -7.18
CA LEU A 85 -9.55 -1.74 -7.55
C LEU A 85 -9.88 -2.63 -6.36
N VAL A 86 -9.27 -2.36 -5.20
CA VAL A 86 -9.55 -3.10 -3.95
C VAL A 86 -11.02 -3.00 -3.57
N LEU A 87 -11.63 -1.81 -3.61
CA LEU A 87 -13.05 -1.61 -3.34
C LEU A 87 -13.96 -2.40 -4.29
N THR A 88 -13.53 -2.66 -5.51
CA THR A 88 -14.32 -3.46 -6.47
C THR A 88 -14.33 -4.95 -6.10
N ILE A 89 -13.23 -5.45 -5.53
CA ILE A 89 -13.05 -6.89 -5.20
C ILE A 89 -13.03 -7.21 -3.70
N HIS A 90 -13.25 -6.22 -2.82
CA HIS A 90 -13.06 -6.34 -1.37
C HIS A 90 -13.86 -7.50 -0.74
N GLN A 91 -15.08 -7.76 -1.21
CA GLN A 91 -15.91 -8.85 -0.70
C GLN A 91 -15.28 -10.23 -0.97
N ARG A 92 -14.66 -10.40 -2.14
CA ARG A 92 -13.99 -11.64 -2.54
C ARG A 92 -12.67 -11.80 -1.79
N LEU A 93 -11.91 -10.72 -1.66
CA LEU A 93 -10.63 -10.68 -0.94
C LEU A 93 -10.73 -11.21 0.49
N ARG A 94 -11.84 -10.90 1.19
CA ARG A 94 -12.09 -11.38 2.56
C ARG A 94 -12.31 -12.89 2.66
N MET A 95 -12.67 -13.55 1.56
CA MET A 95 -12.87 -15.01 1.51
C MET A 95 -11.65 -15.76 0.99
N TYR A 96 -10.67 -15.06 0.40
CA TYR A 96 -9.49 -15.70 -0.17
C TYR A 96 -8.53 -16.20 0.90
N PRO A 97 -7.94 -17.40 0.70
CA PRO A 97 -6.86 -17.89 1.54
C PRO A 97 -5.62 -16.98 1.41
N LEU A 98 -4.77 -17.01 2.43
CA LEU A 98 -3.61 -16.13 2.55
C LEU A 98 -2.71 -16.10 1.28
N PRO A 99 -2.39 -17.23 0.62
CA PRO A 99 -1.56 -17.20 -0.59
C PRO A 99 -2.21 -16.45 -1.76
N GLN A 100 -3.53 -16.58 -1.92
CA GLN A 100 -4.27 -15.85 -2.96
C GLN A 100 -4.31 -14.35 -2.65
N GLN A 101 -4.43 -13.96 -1.39
CA GLN A 101 -4.31 -12.55 -1.00
C GLN A 101 -2.93 -11.99 -1.35
N CYS A 102 -1.85 -12.73 -1.07
CA CYS A 102 -0.49 -12.32 -1.47
C CYS A 102 -0.38 -12.10 -2.98
N ALA A 103 -0.96 -12.99 -3.80
CA ALA A 103 -0.96 -12.84 -5.25
C ALA A 103 -1.70 -11.56 -5.70
N ILE A 104 -2.83 -11.23 -5.07
CA ILE A 104 -3.55 -9.98 -5.36
C ILE A 104 -2.77 -8.75 -4.89
N VAL A 105 -2.13 -8.81 -3.73
CA VAL A 105 -1.26 -7.73 -3.23
C VAL A 105 -0.12 -7.48 -4.23
N PHE A 106 0.56 -8.54 -4.69
CA PHE A 106 1.58 -8.43 -5.72
C PHE A 106 1.05 -7.74 -6.99
N LEU A 107 -0.11 -8.18 -7.48
CA LEU A 107 -0.71 -7.64 -8.69
C LEU A 107 -1.06 -6.15 -8.55
N LEU A 108 -1.74 -5.78 -7.47
CA LEU A 108 -2.21 -4.40 -7.27
C LEU A 108 -1.08 -3.44 -6.95
N LEU A 109 -0.11 -3.85 -6.13
CA LEU A 109 1.08 -3.03 -5.88
C LEU A 109 2.02 -3.00 -7.09
N GLY A 110 2.01 -4.05 -7.91
CA GLY A 110 2.68 -4.04 -9.22
C GLY A 110 2.07 -2.99 -10.15
N ILE A 111 0.73 -2.89 -10.20
CA ILE A 111 0.03 -1.82 -10.92
C ILE A 111 0.38 -0.44 -10.35
N ASN A 112 0.41 -0.30 -9.02
CA ASN A 112 0.83 0.94 -8.36
C ASN A 112 2.21 1.39 -8.85
N GLN A 113 3.20 0.48 -8.81
CA GLN A 113 4.56 0.80 -9.23
C GLN A 113 4.70 1.05 -10.72
N MET A 114 3.95 0.32 -11.54
CA MET A 114 3.90 0.56 -12.98
C MET A 114 3.36 1.97 -13.27
N LEU A 115 2.29 2.41 -12.60
CA LEU A 115 1.74 3.75 -12.76
C LEU A 115 2.75 4.83 -12.34
N VAL A 116 3.34 4.69 -11.15
CA VAL A 116 4.36 5.62 -10.66
C VAL A 116 5.54 5.70 -11.63
N HIS A 117 6.00 4.55 -12.12
CA HIS A 117 7.12 4.48 -13.05
C HIS A 117 6.81 5.16 -14.39
N VAL A 118 5.65 4.87 -15.00
CA VAL A 118 5.23 5.49 -16.27
C VAL A 118 5.12 7.01 -16.14
N ILE A 119 4.56 7.51 -15.04
CA ILE A 119 4.44 8.95 -14.81
C ILE A 119 5.82 9.59 -14.58
N LYS A 120 6.72 8.93 -13.83
CA LYS A 120 8.09 9.45 -13.64
C LYS A 120 8.87 9.44 -14.95
N GLN A 121 8.70 8.41 -15.78
CA GLN A 121 9.37 8.30 -17.09
C GLN A 121 8.87 9.39 -18.06
N SER A 122 7.58 9.70 -18.06
CA SER A 122 7.05 10.81 -18.89
C SER A 122 7.54 12.19 -18.44
N LEU A 123 7.97 12.32 -17.18
CA LEU A 123 8.61 13.51 -16.62
C LEU A 123 10.13 13.56 -16.85
N GLY A 124 10.70 12.62 -17.62
CA GLY A 124 12.11 12.61 -18.01
C GLY A 124 13.03 11.78 -17.11
N ALA A 125 12.50 10.82 -16.34
CA ALA A 125 13.33 9.89 -15.59
C ALA A 125 13.93 8.80 -16.52
N ASP A 126 15.25 8.71 -16.58
CA ASP A 126 16.00 7.75 -17.40
C ASP A 126 16.19 6.38 -16.71
N ASN A 127 15.11 5.83 -16.13
CA ASN A 127 15.19 4.52 -15.50
C ASN A 127 14.58 3.45 -16.41
N THR A 128 15.42 2.79 -17.18
CA THR A 128 15.01 1.71 -18.09
C THR A 128 15.26 0.36 -17.44
N GLY A 129 14.27 -0.21 -16.76
CA GLY A 129 14.37 -1.54 -16.18
C GLY A 129 13.14 -1.99 -15.41
N PHE A 130 13.02 -3.30 -15.14
CA PHE A 130 11.93 -3.90 -14.37
C PHE A 130 12.18 -3.88 -12.85
N GLY A 131 13.22 -3.17 -12.38
CA GLY A 131 13.56 -3.07 -10.97
C GLY A 131 12.44 -2.47 -10.11
N TYR A 132 11.52 -1.70 -10.70
CA TYR A 132 10.35 -1.15 -10.01
C TYR A 132 9.35 -2.21 -9.52
N LEU A 133 9.44 -3.47 -9.99
CA LEU A 133 8.60 -4.56 -9.48
C LEU A 133 9.12 -5.18 -8.19
N TRP A 134 10.41 -5.01 -7.85
CA TRP A 134 10.98 -5.58 -6.62
C TRP A 134 10.24 -5.14 -5.36
N PRO A 135 9.88 -3.85 -5.19
CA PRO A 135 9.03 -3.40 -4.08
C PRO A 135 7.68 -4.11 -4.01
N ALA A 136 7.04 -4.36 -5.16
CA ALA A 136 5.74 -5.05 -5.20
C ALA A 136 5.89 -6.51 -4.77
N LEU A 137 6.97 -7.17 -5.18
CA LEU A 137 7.27 -8.54 -4.78
C LEU A 137 7.55 -8.64 -3.28
N THR A 138 8.39 -7.76 -2.72
CA THR A 138 8.70 -7.77 -1.29
C THR A 138 7.48 -7.43 -0.45
N SER A 139 6.62 -6.53 -0.92
CA SER A 139 5.34 -6.23 -0.29
C SER A 139 4.41 -7.44 -0.21
N ALA A 140 4.34 -8.24 -1.27
CA ALA A 140 3.56 -9.48 -1.28
C ALA A 140 4.09 -10.54 -0.31
N VAL A 141 5.41 -10.60 -0.12
CA VAL A 141 6.06 -11.48 0.86
C VAL A 141 5.85 -11.00 2.29
N VAL A 142 5.83 -9.68 2.51
CA VAL A 142 5.61 -9.07 3.83
C VAL A 142 4.13 -9.11 4.26
N TRP A 143 3.20 -9.10 3.30
CA TRP A 143 1.76 -9.14 3.52
C TRP A 143 1.25 -10.17 4.56
N PRO A 144 1.63 -11.47 4.52
CA PRO A 144 1.12 -12.46 5.46
C PRO A 144 1.47 -12.14 6.92
N PHE A 145 2.66 -11.60 7.16
CA PHE A 145 3.07 -11.19 8.50
C PHE A 145 2.30 -9.95 8.96
N LEU A 146 2.14 -8.98 8.05
CA LEU A 146 1.52 -7.70 8.33
C LEU A 146 0.02 -7.85 8.60
N SER A 147 -0.68 -8.65 7.80
CA SER A 147 -2.10 -8.97 7.99
C SER A 147 -2.35 -9.70 9.33
N LEU A 148 -1.51 -10.67 9.70
CA LEU A 148 -1.61 -11.38 10.97
C LEU A 148 -1.44 -10.44 12.18
N VAL A 149 -0.44 -9.55 12.14
CA VAL A 149 -0.18 -8.59 13.23
C VAL A 149 -1.34 -7.63 13.40
N LEU A 150 -1.80 -7.00 12.30
CA LEU A 150 -2.91 -6.05 12.36
C LEU A 150 -4.23 -6.71 12.77
N ASP A 151 -4.47 -7.95 12.34
CA ASP A 151 -5.65 -8.70 12.75
C ASP A 151 -5.64 -9.04 14.23
N ASN A 152 -4.49 -9.45 14.78
CA ASN A 152 -4.34 -9.71 16.21
C ASN A 152 -4.53 -8.44 17.05
N ILE A 153 -3.93 -7.31 16.64
CA ILE A 153 -4.07 -6.02 17.35
C ILE A 153 -5.54 -5.57 17.37
N ASN A 154 -6.20 -5.59 16.21
CA ASN A 154 -7.59 -5.16 16.13
C ASN A 154 -8.56 -6.12 16.85
N ARG A 155 -8.23 -7.41 17.00
CA ARG A 155 -9.03 -8.35 17.83
C ARG A 155 -8.89 -8.09 19.32
N ARG A 156 -7.79 -7.47 19.77
CA ARG A 156 -7.56 -7.16 21.19
C ARG A 156 -8.15 -5.81 21.60
N LEU A 157 -8.27 -4.88 20.65
CA LEU A 157 -8.73 -3.50 20.88
C LEU A 157 -10.19 -3.26 20.52
N GLY A 158 -10.84 -4.20 19.81
CA GLY A 158 -12.27 -4.18 19.50
C GLY A 158 -13.02 -5.24 20.29
#